data_AF-A0ABC8KLL2-F1
#
_entry.id   AF-A0ABC8KLL2-F1
#
_cell.length_a   1.000
_cell.length_b   1.000
_cell.length_c   1.000
_cell.angle_alpha   90.00
_cell.angle_beta   90.00
_cell.angle_gamma   90.00
#
_symmetry.space_group_name_H-M   'P 1'
#
loop_
_entity.id
_entity.type
_entity.pdbx_description
1 polymer ?
#
loop_
_entity_poly.entity_id
_entity_poly.type
_entity_poly.pdbx_seq_one_letter_code
_entity_poly.pdbx_strand_id
1 'polypeptide(L)' 'MLVIDQENDRALLSRQARFVPRMWSCLAGFIEPGESLEEAVRRETWEETGIEVGEIVYHSSQPWPGNSCWCRVS' A
#
# COMPACT_ATOMS: atom_id res chain seq x y z
N MET A 1 0.12 2.12 -0.02
CA MET A 1 0.93 1.94 1.18
C MET A 1 2.40 1.87 0.81
N LEU A 2 3.23 2.75 1.39
CA LEU A 2 4.69 2.66 1.29
C LEU A 2 5.16 1.76 2.44
N VAL A 3 5.95 0.74 2.13
CA VAL A 3 6.51 -0.17 3.14
C VAL A 3 8.02 0.01 3.12
N ILE A 4 8.60 0.32 4.28
CA ILE A 4 10.01 0.65 4.45
C ILE A 4 10.64 -0.36 5.41
N ASP A 5 11.74 -0.94 4.98
CA ASP A 5 12.68 -1.66 5.84
C ASP A 5 13.75 -0.67 6.31
N GLN A 6 13.61 -0.22 7.56
CA GLN A 6 14.49 0.78 8.15
C GLN A 6 15.91 0.26 8.40
N GLU A 7 16.07 -1.05 8.61
CA GLU A 7 17.39 -1.64 8.92
C GLU A 7 18.25 -1.74 7.66
N ASN A 8 17.61 -2.08 6.53
CA ASN A 8 18.32 -2.28 5.25
C ASN A 8 18.25 -1.08 4.30
N ASP A 9 17.57 0.01 4.70
CA ASP A 9 17.30 1.20 3.88
C ASP A 9 16.66 0.85 2.52
N ARG A 10 15.57 0.07 2.57
CA ARG A 10 14.86 -0.43 1.39
C ARG A 10 13.39 -0.10 1.44
N ALA A 11 12.80 0.08 0.25
CA ALA A 11 11.36 0.26 0.09
C ALA A 11 10.80 -0.83 -0.82
N LEU A 12 9.62 -1.34 -0.46
CA LEU A 12 8.88 -2.31 -1.25
C LEU A 12 8.09 -1.63 -2.36
N LEU A 13 8.29 -2.08 -3.59
CA LEU A 13 7.55 -1.62 -4.76
C LEU A 13 7.04 -2.82 -5.55
N SER A 14 5.80 -2.72 -6.05
CA SER A 14 5.23 -3.70 -6.97
C SER A 14 5.13 -3.12 -8.38
N ARG A 15 5.00 -4.02 -9.35
CA ARG A 15 4.78 -3.67 -10.75
C ARG A 15 3.67 -4.53 -11.32
N GLN A 16 2.65 -3.86 -11.84
CA GLN A 16 1.60 -4.52 -12.59
C GLN A 16 1.96 -4.58 -14.08
N ALA A 17 1.57 -5.66 -14.76
CA ALA A 17 1.90 -5.87 -16.18
C ALA A 17 1.35 -4.77 -17.11
N ARG A 18 0.27 -4.10 -16.70
CA ARG A 18 -0.37 -3.01 -17.43
C ARG A 18 0.42 -1.70 -17.45
N PHE A 19 1.40 -1.54 -16.55
CA PHE A 19 2.16 -0.30 -16.44
C PHE A 19 3.28 -0.21 -17.48
N VAL A 20 3.68 1.02 -17.79
CA VAL A 20 4.80 1.26 -18.71
C VAL A 20 6.06 0.52 -18.22
N PRO A 21 6.88 -0.03 -19.12
CA PRO A 21 8.07 -0.76 -18.72
C PRO A 21 8.95 0.09 -17.79
N ARG A 22 9.47 -0.55 -16.72
CA ARG A 22 10.26 0.07 -15.64
C ARG A 22 9.51 1.04 -14.72
N MET A 23 8.18 1.12 -14.79
CA MET A 23 7.39 1.81 -13.77
C MET A 23 7.10 0.86 -12.61
N TRP A 24 7.42 1.33 -11.40
CA TRP A 24 7.16 0.66 -10.14
C TRP A 24 6.33 1.59 -9.26
N SER A 25 5.43 1.03 -8.47
CA SER A 25 4.55 1.79 -7.60
C SER A 25 4.49 1.16 -6.20
N CYS A 26 4.09 1.97 -5.23
CA CYS A 26 3.65 1.46 -3.93
C CYS A 26 2.49 0.46 -4.11
N LEU A 27 2.36 -0.47 -3.16
CA LEU A 27 1.20 -1.36 -3.07
C LEU A 27 -0.05 -0.54 -2.81
N ALA A 28 -1.20 -1.05 -3.23
CA ALA A 28 -2.47 -0.43 -2.92
C ALA A 28 -3.65 -1.36 -3.14
N GLY A 29 -4.64 -1.21 -2.26
CA GLY A 29 -5.86 -1.97 -2.31
C GLY A 29 -7.03 -1.22 -1.71
N PHE A 30 -8.18 -1.89 -1.72
CA PHE A 30 -9.42 -1.35 -1.18
C PHE A 30 -9.55 -1.69 0.30
N ILE A 31 -10.23 -0.82 1.04
CA ILE A 31 -10.62 -1.09 2.42
C ILE A 31 -11.93 -1.87 2.36
N GLU A 32 -12.00 -3.03 3.03
CA GLU A 32 -13.24 -3.79 3.09
C GLU A 32 -14.22 -3.20 4.12
N PRO A 33 -15.54 -3.40 3.95
CA PRO A 33 -16.53 -2.93 4.90
C PRO A 33 -16.30 -3.52 6.30
N GLY A 34 -16.02 -2.66 7.27
CA GLY A 34 -15.78 -3.06 8.65
C GLY A 34 -14.30 -3.23 9.02
N GLU A 35 -13.38 -3.09 8.07
CA GLU A 35 -11.95 -3.00 8.35
C GLU A 35 -11.55 -1.56 8.72
N SER A 36 -10.60 -1.44 9.64
CA SER A 36 -9.81 -0.21 9.81
C SER A 36 -8.82 -0.04 8.66
N LEU A 37 -8.30 1.18 8.50
CA LEU A 37 -7.29 1.49 7.49
C LEU A 37 -6.03 0.63 7.69
N GLU A 38 -5.65 0.42 8.94
CA GLU A 38 -4.49 -0.36 9.36
C GLU A 38 -4.67 -1.85 9.08
N GLU A 39 -5.86 -2.40 9.29
CA GLU A 39 -6.18 -3.79 8.94
C GLU A 39 -6.11 -4.01 7.43
N ALA A 40 -6.73 -3.11 6.65
CA ALA A 40 -6.69 -3.18 5.20
C ALA A 40 -5.24 -3.11 4.66
N VAL A 41 -4.40 -2.24 5.23
CA VAL A 41 -2.97 -2.17 4.86
C VAL A 41 -2.23 -3.46 5.16
N ARG A 42 -2.47 -4.10 6.32
CA ARG A 42 -1.84 -5.38 6.67
C ARG A 42 -2.29 -6.50 5.75
N ARG A 43 -3.59 -6.63 5.51
CA ARG A 43 -4.16 -7.66 4.64
C ARG A 43 -3.63 -7.52 3.22
N GLU A 44 -3.74 -6.34 2.62
CA GLU A 44 -3.32 -6.09 1.24
C GLU A 44 -1.80 -6.31 1.05
N THR A 45 -0.98 -5.87 2.00
CA THR A 45 0.47 -6.10 1.92
C THR A 45 0.79 -7.60 1.96
N TRP A 46 0.11 -8.34 2.85
CA TRP A 46 0.28 -9.78 2.97
C TRP A 46 -0.18 -10.52 1.72
N GLU A 47 -1.34 -10.18 1.16
CA GLU A 47 -1.90 -10.82 -0.04
C GLU A 47 -1.05 -10.58 -1.29
N GLU A 48 -0.53 -9.37 -1.50
CA GLU A 48 0.24 -9.05 -2.70
C GLU A 48 1.71 -9.51 -2.62
N THR A 49 2.29 -9.56 -1.42
CA THR A 49 3.75 -9.74 -1.27
C THR A 49 4.19 -10.82 -0.30
N GLY A 50 3.30 -11.30 0.57
CA GLY A 50 3.66 -12.24 1.63
C GLY A 50 4.61 -11.65 2.67
N ILE A 51 4.55 -10.34 2.91
CA ILE A 51 5.34 -9.64 3.93
C ILE A 51 4.40 -9.15 5.03
N GLU A 52 4.74 -9.46 6.29
CA GLU A 52 4.03 -8.94 7.46
C GLU A 52 4.55 -7.55 7.81
N VAL A 53 3.65 -6.59 8.03
CA VAL A 53 4.01 -5.20 8.39
C VAL A 53 3.63 -4.88 9.83
N GLY A 54 4.55 -4.19 10.52
CA GLY A 54 4.43 -3.84 11.93
C GLY A 54 3.71 -2.50 12.14
N GLU A 55 4.50 -1.48 12.47
CA GLU A 55 4.02 -0.11 12.70
C GLU A 55 3.46 0.49 11.40
N ILE A 56 2.35 1.22 11.52
CA ILE A 56 1.65 1.85 10.41
C ILE A 56 1.46 3.32 10.75
N VAL A 57 1.93 4.21 9.88
CA VAL A 57 1.83 5.66 10.09
C VAL A 57 1.03 6.29 8.95
N TYR A 58 -0.08 6.92 9.31
CA TYR A 58 -0.84 7.69 8.33
C TYR A 58 -0.09 8.97 7.95
N HIS A 59 0.22 9.15 6.66
CA HIS A 59 0.84 10.37 6.14
C HIS A 59 -0.17 11.32 5.48
N SER A 60 -0.98 10.83 4.54
CA SER A 60 -1.88 11.70 3.76
C SER A 60 -2.98 10.93 3.02
N SER A 61 -4.09 11.59 2.72
CA SER A 61 -5.14 11.08 1.83
C SER A 61 -5.23 11.93 0.57
N GLN A 62 -5.55 11.29 -0.55
CA GLN A 62 -5.83 11.98 -1.80
C GLN A 62 -7.17 11.49 -2.36
N PRO A 63 -8.11 12.39 -2.67
CA PRO A 63 -9.33 11.99 -3.34
C PRO A 63 -8.97 11.53 -4.76
N TRP A 64 -9.42 10.33 -5.13
CA TRP A 64 -9.26 9.82 -6.48
C TRP A 64 -10.60 9.97 -7.22
N PRO A 65 -10.68 10.68 -8.36
CA PRO A 65 -11.91 10.85 -9.11
C PRO A 65 -12.32 9.52 -9.77
N GLY A 66 -13.10 8.73 -9.03
CA GLY A 66 -13.63 7.41 -9.42
C GLY A 66 -13.81 6.51 -8.19
N ASN A 67 -15.04 6.43 -7.66
CA ASN A 67 -15.58 5.48 -6.66
C ASN A 67 -14.69 4.94 -5.51
N SER A 68 -13.57 5.57 -5.14
CA SER A 68 -12.76 5.17 -3.98
C SER A 68 -11.75 6.24 -3.57
N CYS A 69 -11.71 6.58 -2.29
CA CYS A 69 -10.65 7.41 -1.72
C CYS A 69 -9.38 6.56 -1.55
N TRP A 70 -8.25 7.07 -2.05
CA TRP A 70 -6.94 6.46 -1.83
C TRP A 70 -6.26 7.11 -0.64
N CYS A 71 -6.10 6.36 0.45
CA CYS A 71 -5.28 6.79 1.58
C CYS A 71 -3.84 6.33 1.34
N ARG A 72 -2.90 7.28 1.21
CA ARG A 72 -1.47 6.98 1.15
C ARG A 72 -0.96 6.83 2.57
N VAL A 73 -0.96 5.60 3.06
CA VAL A 73 -0.34 5.19 4.33
C VAL A 73 1.15 4.94 4.10
N SER A 74 2.00 5.41 5.00
CA SER A 74 3.47 5.30 4.96
C SER A 74 4.01 4.49 6.11
#